data_AF-A0A2H3EEX4-F1
#
_entry.id   AF-A0A2H3EEX4-F1
#
_cell.length_a   1.000
_cell.length_b   1.000
_cell.length_c   1.000
_cell.angle_alpha   90.00
_cell.angle_beta   90.00
_cell.angle_gamma   90.00
#
_symmetry.space_group_name_H-M   'P 1'
#
loop_
_entity.id
_entity.type
_entity.pdbx_description
1 polymer ?
#
loop_
_entity_poly.entity_id
_entity_poly.type
_entity_poly.pdbx_seq_one_letter_code
_entity_poly.pdbx_strand_id
1 'polypeptide(L)'
;PYNPVDLNNCRMHQSYYTALSRMATAEGTLLLPSLVNMCASPIDAHKIQGGCSRRLRQEFRELEMLDDITGCLYDGSLPVSVTGETRYSLISSFQEYVGKEYTPVRMDARLMWSPLEPFEMV
;
A
#
# COMPACT_ATOMS: atom_id res chain seq x y z
N PRO A 1 20.95 -20.30 -5.19
CA PRO A 1 20.16 -20.96 -4.11
C PRO A 1 18.69 -20.92 -4.49
N TYR A 2 17.90 -21.95 -4.17
CA TYR A 2 16.47 -21.99 -4.46
C TYR A 2 15.65 -21.66 -3.20
N ASN A 3 14.57 -20.91 -3.37
CA ASN A 3 13.59 -20.56 -2.35
C ASN A 3 12.30 -21.34 -2.58
N PRO A 4 12.04 -22.42 -1.81
CA PRO A 4 10.77 -23.13 -1.86
C PRO A 4 9.66 -22.28 -1.21
N VAL A 5 8.58 -22.03 -1.95
CA VAL A 5 7.48 -21.16 -1.55
C VAL A 5 6.16 -21.95 -1.55
N ASP A 6 5.51 -22.01 -0.39
CA ASP A 6 4.16 -22.57 -0.25
C ASP A 6 3.09 -21.48 -0.33
N LEU A 7 2.39 -21.39 -1.47
CA LEU A 7 1.28 -20.47 -1.65
C LEU A 7 -0.06 -21.04 -1.16
N ASN A 8 -0.16 -22.34 -0.91
CA ASN A 8 -1.44 -22.98 -0.56
C ASN A 8 -1.98 -22.49 0.80
N ASN A 9 -1.08 -22.23 1.74
CA ASN A 9 -1.42 -21.73 3.08
C ASN A 9 -1.47 -20.20 3.18
N CYS A 10 -1.16 -19.48 2.10
CA CYS A 10 -1.22 -18.03 2.07
C CYS A 10 -2.69 -17.57 1.96
N ARG A 11 -3.20 -16.89 2.98
CA ARG A 11 -4.63 -16.51 3.06
C ARG A 11 -4.96 -15.21 2.35
N MET A 12 -4.00 -14.29 2.25
CA MET A 12 -4.22 -12.91 1.79
C MET A 12 -3.08 -12.45 0.87
N HIS A 13 -3.32 -11.34 0.16
CA HIS A 13 -2.33 -10.69 -0.71
C HIS A 13 -0.97 -10.47 -0.01
N GLN A 14 -0.98 -9.97 1.23
CA GLN A 14 0.25 -9.71 1.99
C GLN A 14 1.09 -10.98 2.20
N SER A 15 0.46 -12.13 2.43
CA SER A 15 1.18 -13.40 2.56
C SER A 15 1.79 -13.87 1.23
N TYR A 16 1.09 -13.68 0.11
CA TYR A 16 1.65 -13.93 -1.24
C TYR A 16 2.87 -13.05 -1.50
N TYR A 17 2.72 -11.74 -1.30
CA TYR A 17 3.80 -10.78 -1.46
C TYR A 17 5.01 -11.17 -0.60
N THR A 18 4.78 -11.40 0.71
CA THR A 18 5.87 -11.73 1.64
C THR A 18 6.61 -13.00 1.24
N ALA A 19 5.91 -14.05 0.81
CA ALA A 19 6.53 -15.31 0.44
C ALA A 19 7.34 -15.19 -0.86
N LEU A 20 6.81 -14.47 -1.86
CA LEU A 20 7.45 -14.28 -3.16
C LEU A 20 8.62 -13.28 -3.11
N SER A 21 8.53 -12.24 -2.28
CA SER A 21 9.57 -11.21 -2.15
C SER A 21 10.84 -11.67 -1.43
N ARG A 22 10.90 -12.91 -0.95
CA ARG A 22 12.11 -13.47 -0.31
C ARG A 22 13.21 -13.86 -1.29
N MET A 23 12.90 -13.95 -2.59
CA MET A 23 13.87 -14.31 -3.62
C MET A 23 14.15 -13.13 -4.57
N ALA A 24 15.39 -13.04 -5.04
CA ALA A 24 15.83 -11.99 -5.97
C ALA A 24 15.43 -12.26 -7.43
N THR A 25 15.17 -13.52 -7.80
CA THR A 25 14.85 -13.92 -9.17
C THR A 25 13.68 -14.91 -9.22
N ALA A 26 12.94 -14.90 -10.33
CA ALA A 26 11.88 -15.87 -10.59
C ALA A 26 12.43 -17.29 -10.73
N GLU A 27 13.59 -17.46 -11.39
CA GLU A 27 14.25 -18.77 -11.56
C GLU A 27 14.67 -19.39 -10.21
N GLY A 28 15.00 -18.56 -9.23
CA GLY A 28 15.32 -19.02 -7.87
C GLY A 28 14.09 -19.42 -7.05
N THR A 29 12.87 -19.19 -7.53
CA THR A 29 11.63 -19.39 -6.76
C THR A 29 10.94 -20.68 -7.16
N LEU A 30 10.85 -21.64 -6.23
CA LEU A 30 10.19 -22.93 -6.47
C LEU A 30 8.81 -22.93 -5.81
N LEU A 31 7.74 -22.92 -6.61
CA LEU A 31 6.37 -22.98 -6.09
C LEU A 31 6.00 -24.42 -5.73
N LEU A 32 5.59 -24.64 -4.49
CA LEU A 32 5.15 -25.96 -4.04
C LEU A 32 3.74 -26.27 -4.58
N PRO A 33 3.54 -27.46 -5.18
CA PRO A 33 2.24 -27.85 -5.72
C PRO A 33 1.21 -28.08 -4.61
N SER A 34 -0.08 -27.99 -4.97
CA SER A 34 -1.15 -28.33 -4.04
C SER A 34 -1.25 -29.85 -3.87
N LEU A 35 -1.25 -30.34 -2.62
CA LEU A 35 -1.47 -31.76 -2.32
C LEU A 35 -2.91 -32.22 -2.58
N VAL A 36 -3.86 -31.28 -2.67
CA VAL A 36 -5.29 -31.57 -2.89
C VAL A 36 -5.60 -31.70 -4.39
N ASN A 37 -4.89 -30.99 -5.25
CA ASN A 37 -5.02 -31.10 -6.69
C ASN A 37 -3.67 -30.84 -7.36
N MET A 38 -2.93 -31.91 -7.64
CA MET A 38 -1.60 -31.86 -8.30
C MET A 38 -1.66 -31.27 -9.72
N CYS A 39 -2.85 -31.24 -10.35
CA CYS A 39 -3.05 -30.66 -11.68
C CYS A 39 -3.50 -29.19 -11.64
N ALA A 40 -3.81 -28.64 -10.46
CA ALA A 40 -4.19 -27.24 -10.32
C ALA A 40 -2.95 -26.35 -10.14
N SER A 41 -3.03 -25.14 -10.69
CA SER A 41 -2.04 -24.10 -10.40
C SER A 41 -1.99 -23.84 -8.89
N PRO A 42 -0.79 -23.76 -8.27
CA PRO A 42 -0.66 -23.37 -6.86
C PRO A 42 -0.94 -21.86 -6.64
N ILE A 43 -1.13 -21.10 -7.72
CA ILE A 43 -1.38 -19.67 -7.69
C ILE A 43 -2.89 -19.41 -7.79
N ASP A 44 -3.44 -18.81 -6.73
CA ASP A 44 -4.76 -18.20 -6.74
C ASP A 44 -4.64 -16.73 -7.17
N ALA A 45 -5.06 -16.45 -8.41
CA ALA A 45 -4.97 -15.12 -8.99
C ALA A 45 -5.78 -14.07 -8.22
N HIS A 46 -6.87 -14.45 -7.54
CA HIS A 46 -7.67 -13.51 -6.76
C HIS A 46 -6.90 -12.94 -5.56
N LYS A 47 -5.93 -13.67 -5.01
CA LYS A 47 -5.09 -13.17 -3.92
C LYS A 47 -4.06 -12.14 -4.39
N ILE A 48 -3.78 -12.06 -5.68
CA ILE A 48 -2.88 -11.09 -6.30
C ILE A 48 -3.68 -9.91 -6.87
N GLN A 49 -4.81 -10.20 -7.51
CA GLN A 49 -5.61 -9.23 -8.28
C GLN A 49 -6.86 -8.72 -7.54
N GLY A 50 -7.19 -9.25 -6.36
CA GLY A 50 -8.42 -8.98 -5.61
C GLY A 50 -8.52 -7.58 -4.98
N GLY A 51 -7.64 -6.66 -5.35
CA GLY A 51 -7.65 -5.27 -4.89
C GLY A 51 -7.01 -5.06 -3.51
N CYS A 52 -6.87 -3.79 -3.16
CA CYS A 52 -6.30 -3.34 -1.89
C CYS A 52 -7.37 -3.29 -0.80
N SER A 53 -7.08 -3.81 0.41
CA SER A 53 -8.01 -3.69 1.54
C SER A 53 -8.19 -2.23 1.94
N ARG A 54 -9.34 -1.88 2.54
CA ARG A 54 -9.61 -0.48 2.96
C ARG A 54 -8.48 0.09 3.83
N ARG A 55 -8.03 -0.70 4.81
CA ARG A 55 -6.94 -0.30 5.72
C ARG A 55 -5.62 -0.08 4.97
N LEU A 56 -5.21 -1.01 4.11
CA LEU A 56 -3.96 -0.89 3.37
C LEU A 56 -4.02 0.27 2.35
N ARG A 57 -5.18 0.48 1.73
CA ARG A 57 -5.40 1.64 0.84
C ARG A 57 -5.20 2.94 1.60
N GLN A 58 -5.73 3.01 2.82
CA GLN A 58 -5.60 4.19 3.66
C GLN A 58 -4.16 4.40 4.13
N GLU A 59 -3.43 3.34 4.48
CA GLU A 59 -2.00 3.41 4.77
C GLU A 59 -1.22 3.98 3.55
N PHE A 60 -1.54 3.56 2.32
CA PHE A 60 -0.93 4.17 1.13
C PHE A 60 -1.32 5.63 0.93
N ARG A 61 -2.59 6.00 1.14
CA ARG A 61 -3.03 7.41 1.04
C ARG A 61 -2.27 8.30 2.02
N GLU A 62 -2.03 7.82 3.23
CA GLU A 62 -1.25 8.54 4.23
C GLU A 62 0.22 8.68 3.82
N LEU A 63 0.81 7.65 3.22
CA LEU A 63 2.18 7.73 2.68
C LEU A 63 2.29 8.74 1.54
N GLU A 64 1.34 8.76 0.60
CA GLU A 64 1.28 9.76 -0.49
C GLU A 64 1.15 11.19 0.09
N MET A 65 0.36 11.37 1.15
CA MET A 65 0.25 12.66 1.83
C MET A 65 1.55 13.09 2.49
N LEU A 66 2.25 12.17 3.14
CA LEU A 66 3.55 12.47 3.76
C LEU A 66 4.63 12.77 2.72
N ASP A 67 4.61 12.10 1.58
CA ASP A 67 5.52 12.39 0.46
C ASP A 67 5.30 13.82 -0.06
N ASP A 68 4.04 14.21 -0.26
CA ASP A 68 3.69 15.57 -0.69
C ASP A 68 4.08 16.64 0.33
N ILE A 69 3.80 16.41 1.62
CA ILE A 69 4.26 17.30 2.71
C ILE A 69 5.79 17.42 2.71
N THR A 70 6.50 16.31 2.49
CA THR A 70 7.97 16.31 2.41
C THR A 70 8.46 17.12 1.21
N GLY A 71 7.76 17.03 0.08
CA GLY A 71 8.01 17.89 -1.09
C GLY A 71 7.81 19.37 -0.77
N CYS A 72 6.69 19.74 -0.14
CA CYS A 72 6.44 21.13 0.29
C CYS A 72 7.49 21.65 1.28
N LEU A 73 7.95 20.80 2.22
CA LEU A 73 9.02 21.13 3.15
C LEU A 73 10.33 21.42 2.41
N TYR A 74 10.69 20.55 1.47
CA TYR A 74 11.89 20.70 0.67
C TYR A 74 11.87 21.99 -0.17
N ASP A 75 10.73 22.31 -0.76
CA ASP A 75 10.53 23.53 -1.57
C ASP A 75 10.36 24.80 -0.72
N GLY A 76 10.29 24.68 0.61
CA GLY A 76 10.02 25.79 1.52
C GLY A 76 8.62 26.39 1.37
N SER A 77 7.69 25.65 0.79
CA SER A 77 6.29 26.07 0.56
C SER A 77 5.34 25.63 1.68
N LEU A 78 5.81 24.80 2.62
CA LEU A 78 5.01 24.39 3.76
C LEU A 78 4.83 25.54 4.76
N PRO A 79 3.60 25.93 5.12
CA PRO A 79 3.37 26.96 6.13
C PRO A 79 3.84 26.52 7.52
N VAL A 80 4.30 27.48 8.32
CA VAL A 80 4.73 27.25 9.71
C VAL A 80 3.62 26.74 10.64
N SER A 81 2.34 26.87 10.25
CA SER A 81 1.21 26.35 10.99
C SER A 81 1.05 24.83 10.86
N VAL A 82 1.61 24.22 9.81
CA VAL A 82 1.57 22.77 9.60
C VAL A 82 2.66 22.13 10.46
N THR A 83 2.25 21.43 11.50
CA THR A 83 3.16 20.84 12.50
C THR A 83 2.61 19.50 13.01
N GLY A 84 3.49 18.62 13.44
CA GLY A 84 3.08 17.37 14.07
C GLY A 84 4.26 16.46 14.40
N GLU A 85 4.22 15.86 15.58
CA GLU A 85 5.25 14.90 16.03
C GLU A 85 4.97 13.48 15.54
N THR A 86 3.72 13.20 15.18
CA THR A 86 3.27 11.91 14.65
C THR A 86 2.75 12.06 13.24
N ARG A 87 2.74 10.95 12.48
CA ARG A 87 2.08 10.83 11.18
C ARG A 87 0.68 11.44 11.20
N TYR A 88 -0.13 11.05 12.18
CA TYR A 88 -1.51 11.50 12.33
C TYR A 88 -1.60 13.01 12.52
N SER A 89 -0.88 13.56 13.51
CA SER A 89 -0.92 14.99 13.81
C SER A 89 -0.45 15.84 12.63
N LEU A 90 0.60 15.38 11.92
CA LEU A 90 1.16 16.12 10.79
C LEU A 90 0.18 16.15 9.61
N ILE A 91 -0.37 14.98 9.23
CA ILE A 91 -1.38 14.88 8.17
C ILE A 91 -2.61 15.72 8.52
N SER A 92 -3.10 15.64 9.76
CA SER A 92 -4.26 16.42 10.20
C SER A 92 -4.02 17.93 10.06
N SER A 93 -2.89 18.43 10.56
CA SER A 93 -2.55 19.86 10.46
C SER A 93 -2.40 20.32 9.01
N PHE A 94 -1.87 19.47 8.14
CA PHE A 94 -1.76 19.76 6.72
C PHE A 94 -3.13 19.81 6.06
N GLN A 95 -4.01 18.84 6.32
CA GLN A 95 -5.38 18.82 5.82
C GLN A 95 -6.21 20.02 6.28
N GLU A 96 -5.96 20.56 7.47
CA GLU A 96 -6.58 21.81 7.94
C GLU A 96 -6.14 23.02 7.09
N TYR A 97 -4.90 23.01 6.61
CA TYR A 97 -4.35 24.05 5.74
C TYR A 97 -4.82 23.93 4.29
N VAL A 98 -4.70 22.76 3.66
CA VAL A 98 -5.04 22.56 2.23
C VAL A 98 -6.51 22.23 1.98
N GLY A 99 -7.23 21.77 3.02
CA GLY A 99 -8.60 21.28 2.92
C GLY A 99 -8.69 19.76 2.75
N LYS A 100 -9.81 19.17 3.21
CA LYS A 100 -10.02 17.71 3.21
C LYS A 100 -10.18 17.09 1.81
N GLU A 101 -10.57 17.88 0.83
CA GLU A 101 -10.73 17.46 -0.57
C GLU A 101 -9.44 17.56 -1.38
N TYR A 102 -8.38 18.15 -0.82
CA TYR A 102 -7.08 18.26 -1.48
C TYR A 102 -6.53 16.87 -1.80
N THR A 103 -6.04 16.62 -3.01
CA THR A 103 -5.31 15.39 -3.34
C THR A 103 -3.94 15.75 -3.91
N PRO A 104 -2.86 15.03 -3.52
CA PRO A 104 -1.52 15.29 -4.08
C PRO A 104 -1.51 15.18 -5.60
N VAL A 105 -0.71 16.03 -6.26
CA VAL A 105 -0.69 16.13 -7.74
C VAL A 105 -0.22 14.83 -8.40
N ARG A 106 0.69 14.10 -7.73
CA ARG A 106 1.30 12.87 -8.25
C ARG A 106 0.58 11.60 -7.79
N MET A 107 -0.55 11.74 -7.12
CA MET A 107 -1.28 10.63 -6.54
C MET A 107 -1.80 9.65 -7.60
N ASP A 108 -1.67 8.34 -7.34
CA ASP A 108 -2.29 7.32 -8.19
C ASP A 108 -3.83 7.44 -8.15
N ALA A 109 -4.46 7.40 -9.33
CA ALA A 109 -5.92 7.53 -9.47
C ALA A 109 -6.72 6.50 -8.65
N ARG A 110 -6.15 5.31 -8.35
CA ARG A 110 -6.76 4.27 -7.53
C ARG A 110 -6.70 4.56 -6.03
N LEU A 111 -5.84 5.49 -5.63
CA LEU A 111 -5.70 5.92 -4.25
C LEU A 111 -6.42 7.25 -3.98
N MET A 112 -6.82 8.01 -5.01
CA MET A 112 -7.61 9.23 -4.82
C MET A 112 -8.86 8.96 -3.99
N TRP A 113 -9.19 9.89 -3.09
CA TRP A 113 -10.46 9.86 -2.36
C TRP A 113 -11.52 10.67 -3.08
N SER A 114 -12.76 10.40 -2.68
CA SER A 114 -13.95 11.07 -3.20
C SER A 114 -15.00 11.17 -2.08
N PRO A 115 -16.10 11.91 -2.28
CA PRO A 115 -17.17 11.95 -1.31
C PRO A 115 -17.76 10.56 -0.95
N LEU A 116 -17.64 9.58 -1.86
CA LEU A 116 -18.10 8.20 -1.63
C LEU A 116 -17.06 7.34 -0.90
N GLU A 117 -15.78 7.69 -0.99
CA GLU A 117 -14.68 6.98 -0.34
C GLU A 117 -13.67 8.00 0.20
N PRO A 118 -13.99 8.68 1.33
CA PRO A 118 -13.19 9.77 1.86
C PRO A 118 -11.83 9.30 2.39
N PHE A 119 -10.92 10.25 2.60
CA PHE A 119 -9.71 10.01 3.37
C PHE A 119 -10.08 9.90 4.86
N GLU A 120 -9.91 8.71 5.43
CA GLU A 120 -10.18 8.46 6.85
C GLU A 120 -8.87 8.20 7.58
N MET A 121 -8.50 8.98 8.59
CA MET A 121 -7.32 8.63 9.38
C MET A 121 -7.59 7.35 10.20
N VAL A 122 -6.70 6.36 10.11
CA VAL A 122 -6.79 5.06 10.81
C VAL A 122 -5.89 5.01 12.04
#